data_AF-A0A3M0JHU4-F1
#
_entry.id   AF-A0A3M0JHU4-F1
#
_cell.length_a   1.000
_cell.length_b   1.000
_cell.length_c   1.000
_cell.angle_alpha   90.00
_cell.angle_beta   90.00
_cell.angle_gamma   90.00
#
_symmetry.space_group_name_H-M   'P 1'
#
loop_
_entity.id
_entity.type
_entity.pdbx_description
1 polymer ?
#
loop_
_entity_poly.entity_id
_entity_poly.type
_entity_poly.pdbx_seq_one_letter_code
_entity_poly.pdbx_strand_id
1 'polypeptide(L)'
;MDQLAGEEAYVDLDQQAVNLLRPILNDIKDAAKKTLMQIPEMNNPQLDFADTRQGPTEPCMTFLGQLKLTIDKQVTEDQVWERLLKQLTVVNDNSECKEVLHALPSDPEPTIPQMVEARNKLATSDHIATIQAQILANALNNVQSPQNNKTRKPDTCNCGQKGRWAKDCSKPKRGTF
;
A
#
# COMPACT_ATOMS: atom_id res chain seq x y z
N MET A 1 8.35 -20.91 41.79
CA MET A 1 7.43 -19.76 41.63
C MET A 1 8.03 -18.54 42.30
N ASP A 2 8.58 -18.69 43.50
CA ASP A 2 9.19 -17.62 44.30
C ASP A 2 10.36 -16.90 43.57
N GLN A 3 11.14 -17.64 42.78
CA GLN A 3 12.18 -17.08 41.88
C GLN A 3 11.62 -16.20 40.75
N LEU A 4 10.44 -16.55 40.21
CA LEU A 4 9.78 -15.77 39.13
C LEU A 4 9.09 -14.53 39.68
N ALA A 5 8.60 -14.60 40.92
CA ALA A 5 7.93 -13.51 41.61
C ALA A 5 8.89 -12.56 42.34
N GLY A 6 10.16 -12.96 42.54
CA GLY A 6 11.15 -12.17 43.30
C GLY A 6 10.86 -12.16 44.81
N GLU A 7 10.31 -13.25 45.33
CA GLU A 7 9.88 -13.37 46.72
C GLU A 7 10.94 -14.08 47.59
N GLU A 8 10.80 -13.97 48.91
CA GLU A 8 11.70 -14.59 49.91
C GLU A 8 13.20 -14.26 49.71
N ALA A 9 14.03 -15.26 49.47
CA ALA A 9 15.47 -15.12 49.24
C ALA A 9 15.81 -14.34 47.95
N TYR A 10 14.81 -14.06 47.12
CA TYR A 10 14.92 -13.31 45.87
C TYR A 10 14.36 -11.89 45.99
N VAL A 11 14.09 -11.39 47.20
CA VAL A 11 13.77 -9.95 47.40
C VAL A 11 15.02 -9.07 47.28
N ASP A 12 16.19 -9.64 47.61
CA ASP A 12 17.48 -8.96 47.53
C ASP A 12 18.03 -8.99 46.10
N LEU A 13 18.36 -7.82 45.55
CA LEU A 13 18.80 -7.65 44.16
C LEU A 13 20.17 -8.29 43.89
N ASP A 14 21.07 -8.29 44.87
CA ASP A 14 22.39 -8.89 44.72
C ASP A 14 22.28 -10.43 44.74
N GLN A 15 21.39 -10.98 45.58
CA GLN A 15 21.06 -12.41 45.56
C GLN A 15 20.34 -12.82 44.27
N GLN A 16 19.46 -12.00 43.73
CA GLN A 16 18.84 -12.24 42.42
C GLN A 16 19.90 -12.29 41.31
N ALA A 17 20.81 -11.31 41.27
CA ALA A 17 21.83 -11.21 40.24
C ALA A 17 22.80 -12.41 40.23
N VAL A 18 23.05 -13.02 41.38
CA VAL A 18 23.95 -14.18 41.52
C VAL A 18 23.22 -15.51 41.30
N ASN A 19 21.96 -15.64 41.74
CA ASN A 19 21.28 -16.93 41.82
C ASN A 19 20.25 -17.18 40.70
N LEU A 20 19.88 -16.18 39.89
CA LEU A 20 18.96 -16.36 38.78
C LEU A 20 19.65 -17.04 37.58
N LEU A 21 19.16 -18.22 37.23
CA LEU A 21 19.61 -18.94 36.04
C LEU A 21 19.06 -18.27 34.76
N ARG A 22 19.83 -18.32 33.67
CA ARG A 22 19.42 -17.80 32.35
C ARG A 22 18.05 -18.27 31.86
N PRO A 23 17.65 -19.56 32.03
CA PRO A 23 16.32 -20.00 31.63
C PRO A 23 15.21 -19.24 32.39
N ILE A 24 15.38 -19.04 33.69
CA ILE A 24 14.42 -18.31 34.53
C ILE A 24 14.34 -16.85 34.10
N LEU A 25 15.47 -16.23 33.75
CA LEU A 25 15.48 -14.87 33.21
C LEU A 25 14.74 -14.76 31.87
N ASN A 26 14.84 -15.77 31.02
CA ASN A 26 14.07 -15.81 29.77
C ASN A 26 12.58 -15.97 30.06
N ASP A 27 12.20 -16.85 30.98
CA ASP A 27 10.80 -17.04 31.37
C ASP A 27 10.19 -15.76 31.96
N ILE A 28 10.92 -15.07 32.85
CA ILE A 28 10.51 -13.78 33.41
C ILE A 28 10.35 -12.74 32.30
N LYS A 29 11.34 -12.63 31.41
CA LYS A 29 11.31 -11.68 30.28
C LYS A 29 10.12 -11.94 29.36
N ASP A 30 9.86 -13.20 29.03
CA ASP A 30 8.80 -13.58 28.10
C ASP A 30 7.41 -13.38 28.75
N ALA A 31 7.27 -13.73 30.03
CA ALA A 31 6.07 -13.45 30.81
C ALA A 31 5.80 -11.94 30.93
N ALA A 32 6.82 -11.15 31.27
CA ALA A 32 6.71 -9.69 31.38
C ALA A 32 6.34 -9.04 30.03
N LYS A 33 6.96 -9.50 28.93
CA LYS A 33 6.64 -9.01 27.59
C LYS A 33 5.18 -9.31 27.22
N LYS A 34 4.71 -10.53 27.51
CA LYS A 34 3.34 -10.95 27.22
C LYS A 34 2.31 -10.13 28.00
N THR A 35 2.54 -9.91 29.28
CA THR A 35 1.62 -9.11 30.12
C THR A 35 1.60 -7.65 29.68
N LEU A 36 2.75 -7.05 29.36
CA LEU A 36 2.82 -5.67 28.85
C LEU A 36 2.04 -5.45 27.57
N MET A 37 1.97 -6.44 26.67
CA MET A 37 1.15 -6.32 25.45
C MET A 37 -0.34 -6.27 25.76
N GLN A 38 -0.81 -6.94 26.82
CA GLN A 38 -2.24 -7.07 27.13
C GLN A 38 -2.80 -5.90 27.94
N ILE A 39 -1.97 -4.95 28.37
CA ILE A 39 -2.43 -3.80 29.15
C ILE A 39 -3.30 -2.89 28.25
N PRO A 40 -4.56 -2.60 28.62
CA PRO A 40 -5.40 -1.69 27.87
C PRO A 40 -4.83 -0.26 27.88
N GLU A 41 -4.85 0.40 26.72
CA GLU A 41 -4.50 1.81 26.63
C GLU A 41 -5.65 2.65 27.21
N MET A 42 -5.39 3.38 28.30
CA MET A 42 -6.43 4.14 29.05
C MET A 42 -7.26 5.11 28.19
N ASN A 43 -6.71 5.60 27.07
CA ASN A 43 -7.32 6.61 26.21
C ASN A 43 -7.78 6.08 24.85
N ASN A 44 -7.70 4.77 24.62
CA ASN A 44 -8.08 4.18 23.34
C ASN A 44 -8.86 2.88 23.59
N PRO A 45 -10.14 2.79 23.21
CA PRO A 45 -10.87 1.53 23.32
C PRO A 45 -10.09 0.44 22.60
N GLN A 46 -9.88 -0.69 23.30
CA GLN A 46 -9.14 -1.80 22.73
C GLN A 46 -9.89 -2.29 21.48
N LEU A 47 -9.22 -2.22 20.34
CA LEU A 47 -9.78 -2.68 19.07
C LEU A 47 -9.88 -4.20 19.09
N ASP A 48 -11.09 -4.73 18.86
CA ASP A 48 -11.32 -6.16 18.69
C ASP A 48 -10.58 -6.64 17.43
N PHE A 49 -9.91 -7.79 17.49
CA PHE A 49 -9.27 -8.38 16.33
C PHE A 49 -10.28 -8.67 15.20
N ALA A 50 -11.56 -8.91 15.55
CA ALA A 50 -12.62 -9.14 14.58
C ALA A 50 -12.99 -7.87 13.80
N ASP A 51 -12.82 -6.70 14.41
CA ASP A 51 -13.15 -5.39 13.84
C ASP A 51 -11.99 -4.77 13.03
N THR A 52 -10.77 -5.30 13.18
CA THR A 52 -9.61 -4.86 12.39
C THR A 52 -9.80 -5.19 10.92
N ARG A 53 -10.09 -4.18 10.10
CA ARG A 53 -10.34 -4.29 8.65
C ARG A 53 -9.44 -3.36 7.85
N GLN A 54 -9.02 -3.83 6.68
CA GLN A 54 -8.20 -3.04 5.78
C GLN A 54 -9.01 -1.87 5.20
N GLY A 55 -8.46 -0.66 5.29
CA GLY A 55 -9.02 0.52 4.63
C GLY A 55 -9.01 0.42 3.09
N PRO A 56 -9.82 1.23 2.38
CA PRO A 56 -9.91 1.18 0.92
C PRO A 56 -8.59 1.51 0.21
N THR A 57 -7.76 2.36 0.80
CA THR A 57 -6.44 2.74 0.29
C THR A 57 -5.31 2.33 1.23
N GLU A 58 -5.60 1.49 2.22
CA GLU A 58 -4.62 1.10 3.23
C GLU A 58 -3.65 0.06 2.66
N PRO A 59 -2.32 0.26 2.79
CA PRO A 59 -1.35 -0.74 2.38
C PRO A 59 -1.52 -2.05 3.16
N CYS A 60 -1.43 -3.19 2.47
CA CYS A 60 -1.63 -4.52 3.07
C CYS A 60 -0.74 -4.76 4.31
N MET A 61 0.52 -4.32 4.29
CA MET A 61 1.43 -4.50 5.42
C MET A 61 1.02 -3.70 6.66
N THR A 62 0.40 -2.55 6.47
CA THR A 62 -0.13 -1.72 7.57
C THR A 62 -1.29 -2.45 8.24
N PHE A 63 -2.25 -2.93 7.45
CA PHE A 63 -3.37 -3.75 7.92
C PHE A 63 -2.89 -5.01 8.66
N LEU A 64 -1.98 -5.78 8.06
CA LEU A 64 -1.43 -6.98 8.71
C LEU A 64 -0.70 -6.69 10.01
N GLY A 65 -0.03 -5.54 10.10
CA GLY A 65 0.61 -5.08 11.34
C GLY A 65 -0.41 -4.83 12.44
N GLN A 66 -1.48 -4.10 12.13
CA GLN A 66 -2.58 -3.84 13.08
C GLN A 66 -3.31 -5.12 13.49
N LEU A 67 -3.56 -6.02 12.55
CA LEU A 67 -4.22 -7.30 12.82
C LEU A 67 -3.37 -8.17 13.76
N LYS A 68 -2.07 -8.30 13.50
CA LYS A 68 -1.17 -9.03 14.39
C LYS A 68 -1.14 -8.43 15.80
N LEU A 69 -1.03 -7.11 15.90
CA LEU A 69 -1.04 -6.42 17.18
C LEU A 69 -2.35 -6.64 17.94
N THR A 70 -3.51 -6.56 17.28
CA THR A 70 -4.80 -6.77 17.93
C THR A 70 -5.02 -8.21 18.39
N ILE A 71 -4.52 -9.20 17.63
CA ILE A 71 -4.54 -10.61 18.04
C ILE A 71 -3.56 -10.84 19.20
N ASP A 72 -2.33 -10.31 19.16
CA ASP A 72 -1.32 -10.45 20.24
C ASP A 72 -1.85 -9.92 21.58
N LYS A 73 -2.64 -8.83 21.53
CA LYS A 73 -3.28 -8.24 22.72
C LYS A 73 -4.38 -9.12 23.34
N GLN A 74 -4.96 -10.06 22.59
CA GLN A 74 -6.19 -10.77 22.97
C GLN A 74 -6.03 -12.30 23.03
N VAL A 75 -5.06 -12.86 22.33
CA VAL A 75 -4.93 -14.31 22.13
C VAL A 75 -3.55 -14.76 22.58
N THR A 76 -3.53 -15.75 23.46
CA THR A 76 -2.30 -16.26 24.08
C THR A 76 -1.87 -17.62 23.56
N GLU A 77 -2.73 -18.29 22.81
CA GLU A 77 -2.51 -19.64 22.29
C GLU A 77 -2.06 -19.57 20.82
N ASP A 78 -0.85 -20.04 20.55
CA ASP A 78 -0.19 -19.90 19.24
C ASP A 78 -1.01 -20.52 18.09
N GLN A 79 -1.62 -21.68 18.32
CA GLN A 79 -2.42 -22.36 17.29
C GLN A 79 -3.70 -21.56 16.93
N VAL A 80 -4.29 -20.91 17.93
CA VAL A 80 -5.46 -20.04 17.74
C VAL A 80 -5.04 -18.75 17.07
N TRP A 81 -3.90 -18.17 17.48
CA TRP A 81 -3.30 -17.00 16.87
C TRP A 81 -3.04 -17.20 15.37
N GLU A 82 -2.39 -18.31 15.01
CA GLU A 82 -2.06 -18.62 13.61
C GLU A 82 -3.32 -18.80 12.77
N ARG A 83 -4.33 -19.48 13.32
CA ARG A 83 -5.62 -19.70 12.65
C ARG A 83 -6.35 -18.37 12.41
N LEU A 84 -6.46 -17.54 13.45
CA LEU A 84 -7.12 -16.24 13.37
C LEU A 84 -6.42 -15.34 12.37
N LEU A 85 -5.08 -15.28 12.39
CA LEU A 85 -4.31 -14.48 11.44
C LEU A 85 -4.60 -14.93 10.00
N LYS A 86 -4.57 -16.23 9.70
CA LYS A 86 -4.89 -16.75 8.36
C LYS A 86 -6.31 -16.39 7.91
N GLN A 87 -7.30 -16.64 8.76
CA GLN A 87 -8.71 -16.40 8.42
C GLN A 87 -9.01 -14.91 8.25
N LEU A 88 -8.61 -14.08 9.22
CA LEU A 88 -8.93 -12.64 9.22
C LEU A 88 -8.17 -11.89 8.14
N THR A 89 -6.96 -12.32 7.79
CA THR A 89 -6.21 -11.76 6.65
C THR A 89 -6.98 -11.87 5.33
N VAL A 90 -7.81 -12.89 5.16
CA VAL A 90 -8.63 -13.08 3.94
C VAL A 90 -9.98 -12.37 4.08
N VAL A 91 -10.65 -12.57 5.21
CA VAL A 91 -12.03 -12.08 5.42
C VAL A 91 -12.10 -10.57 5.58
N ASN A 92 -11.09 -9.95 6.19
CA ASN A 92 -11.09 -8.53 6.54
C ASN A 92 -10.30 -7.64 5.56
N ASP A 93 -9.78 -8.22 4.47
CA ASP A 93 -9.16 -7.46 3.38
C ASP A 93 -10.18 -6.55 2.67
N ASN A 94 -9.67 -5.51 2.01
CA ASN A 94 -10.47 -4.64 1.15
C ASN A 94 -10.87 -5.39 -0.15
N SER A 95 -11.82 -4.82 -0.91
CA SER A 95 -12.40 -5.50 -2.09
C SER A 95 -11.36 -5.85 -3.14
N GLU A 96 -10.43 -4.93 -3.39
CA GLU A 96 -9.37 -5.07 -4.36
C GLU A 96 -8.38 -6.20 -3.96
N CYS A 97 -7.94 -6.23 -2.71
CA CYS A 97 -7.08 -7.30 -2.21
C CYS A 97 -7.79 -8.66 -2.21
N LYS A 98 -9.09 -8.69 -1.88
CA LYS A 98 -9.91 -9.92 -1.93
C LYS A 98 -9.97 -10.52 -3.34
N GLU A 99 -10.17 -9.72 -4.38
CA GLU A 99 -10.19 -10.20 -5.76
C GLU A 99 -8.89 -10.92 -6.12
N VAL A 100 -7.75 -10.40 -5.67
CA VAL A 100 -6.44 -11.01 -5.89
C VAL A 100 -6.26 -12.30 -5.11
N LEU A 101 -6.69 -12.35 -3.85
CA LEU A 101 -6.62 -13.59 -3.07
C LEU A 101 -7.52 -14.68 -3.62
N HIS A 102 -8.69 -14.34 -4.18
CA HIS A 102 -9.56 -15.29 -4.85
C HIS A 102 -8.94 -15.91 -6.11
N ALA A 103 -7.97 -15.23 -6.74
CA ALA A 103 -7.23 -15.76 -7.87
C ALA A 103 -6.10 -16.73 -7.47
N LEU A 104 -5.76 -16.81 -6.18
CA LEU A 104 -4.77 -17.78 -5.70
C LEU A 104 -5.37 -19.19 -5.65
N PRO A 105 -4.57 -20.24 -5.93
CA PRO A 105 -4.99 -21.61 -5.73
C PRO A 105 -5.45 -21.82 -4.29
N SER A 106 -6.60 -22.44 -4.08
CA SER A 106 -7.11 -22.77 -2.74
C SER A 106 -6.50 -24.05 -2.15
N ASP A 107 -5.83 -24.87 -2.97
CA ASP A 107 -5.16 -26.10 -2.55
C ASP A 107 -3.76 -26.21 -3.21
N PRO A 108 -2.66 -26.25 -2.42
CA PRO A 108 -2.64 -26.04 -0.97
C PRO A 108 -3.05 -24.62 -0.58
N GLU A 109 -3.60 -24.47 0.62
CA GLU A 109 -4.01 -23.15 1.14
C GLU A 109 -2.81 -22.18 1.11
N PRO A 110 -2.99 -20.96 0.54
CA PRO A 110 -1.89 -20.02 0.42
C PRO A 110 -1.42 -19.57 1.80
N THR A 111 -0.11 -19.44 1.94
CA THR A 111 0.52 -18.90 3.16
C THR A 111 0.40 -17.38 3.21
N ILE A 112 0.47 -16.79 4.42
CA ILE A 112 0.46 -15.32 4.58
C ILE A 112 1.49 -14.61 3.68
N PRO A 113 2.76 -15.07 3.56
CA PRO A 113 3.72 -14.44 2.65
C PRO A 113 3.29 -14.49 1.18
N GLN A 114 2.71 -15.61 0.72
CA GLN A 114 2.19 -15.74 -0.65
C GLN A 114 1.00 -14.80 -0.89
N MET A 115 0.10 -14.68 0.09
CA MET A 115 -1.01 -13.71 0.04
C MET A 115 -0.49 -12.27 -0.06
N VAL A 116 0.55 -11.91 0.72
CA VAL A 116 1.20 -10.59 0.66
C VAL A 116 1.87 -10.36 -0.70
N GLU A 117 2.60 -11.34 -1.21
CA GLU A 117 3.26 -11.23 -2.51
C GLU A 117 2.24 -11.02 -3.64
N ALA A 118 1.13 -11.74 -3.62
CA ALA A 118 0.05 -11.60 -4.59
C ALA A 118 -0.53 -10.18 -4.59
N ARG A 119 -0.82 -9.63 -3.42
CA ARG A 119 -1.33 -8.24 -3.28
C ARG A 119 -0.30 -7.20 -3.74
N ASN A 120 0.99 -7.42 -3.48
CA ASN A 120 2.04 -6.52 -3.95
C ASN A 120 2.14 -6.48 -5.48
N LYS A 121 1.87 -7.60 -6.17
CA LYS A 121 1.80 -7.63 -7.64
C LYS A 121 0.67 -6.74 -8.18
N LEU A 122 -0.43 -6.61 -7.47
CA LEU A 122 -1.51 -5.70 -7.84
C LEU A 122 -1.08 -4.23 -7.75
N ALA A 123 -0.45 -3.83 -6.65
CA ALA A 123 0.10 -2.47 -6.52
C ALA A 123 1.04 -2.13 -7.69
N THR A 124 1.81 -3.11 -8.20
CA THR A 124 2.63 -2.92 -9.41
C THR A 124 1.81 -2.87 -10.69
N SER A 125 0.76 -3.68 -10.83
CA SER A 125 -0.12 -3.69 -12.00
C SER A 125 -0.88 -2.36 -12.14
N ASP A 126 -1.43 -1.84 -11.05
CA ASP A 126 -2.13 -0.55 -11.01
C ASP A 126 -1.18 0.61 -11.29
N HIS A 127 0.03 0.55 -10.75
CA HIS A 127 1.07 1.52 -11.08
C HIS A 127 1.42 1.50 -12.57
N ILE A 128 1.57 0.30 -13.15
CA ILE A 128 1.82 0.12 -14.59
C ILE A 128 0.62 0.63 -15.41
N ALA A 129 -0.61 0.31 -15.03
CA ALA A 129 -1.82 0.77 -15.71
C ALA A 129 -1.96 2.30 -15.65
N THR A 130 -1.61 2.92 -14.52
CA THR A 130 -1.60 4.37 -14.34
C THR A 130 -0.55 5.04 -15.24
N ILE A 131 0.67 4.47 -15.29
CA ILE A 131 1.71 4.94 -16.20
C ILE A 131 1.26 4.81 -17.65
N GLN A 132 0.67 3.67 -18.03
CA GLN A 132 0.17 3.45 -19.39
C GLN A 132 -0.94 4.44 -19.75
N ALA A 133 -1.88 4.68 -18.84
CA ALA A 133 -2.94 5.68 -19.03
C ALA A 133 -2.37 7.09 -19.17
N GLN A 134 -1.35 7.45 -18.38
CA GLN A 134 -0.68 8.75 -18.49
C GLN A 134 0.07 8.91 -19.82
N ILE A 135 0.75 7.86 -20.28
CA ILE A 135 1.42 7.85 -21.59
C ILE A 135 0.40 8.00 -22.70
N LEU A 136 -0.71 7.27 -22.64
CA LEU A 136 -1.80 7.36 -23.61
C LEU A 136 -2.43 8.75 -23.60
N ALA A 137 -2.71 9.33 -22.43
CA ALA A 137 -3.24 10.68 -22.30
C ALA A 137 -2.27 11.73 -22.86
N ASN A 138 -0.97 11.60 -22.60
CA ASN A 138 0.06 12.46 -23.18
C ASN A 138 0.13 12.32 -24.71
N ALA A 139 0.07 11.09 -25.23
CA ALA A 139 0.06 10.83 -26.66
C ALA A 139 -1.20 11.41 -27.33
N LEU A 140 -2.38 11.24 -26.73
CA LEU A 140 -3.63 11.83 -27.19
C LEU A 140 -3.59 13.36 -27.14
N ASN A 141 -3.05 13.95 -26.07
CA ASN A 141 -2.86 15.39 -25.97
C ASN A 141 -1.89 15.93 -27.03
N ASN A 142 -0.83 15.20 -27.39
CA ASN A 142 0.09 15.60 -28.47
C ASN A 142 -0.54 15.48 -29.87
N VAL A 143 -1.48 14.56 -30.06
CA VAL A 143 -2.22 14.37 -31.32
C VAL A 143 -3.39 15.36 -31.46
N GLN A 144 -4.07 15.68 -30.34
CA GLN A 144 -5.20 16.61 -30.28
C GLN A 144 -4.81 18.07 -30.03
N SER A 145 -3.59 18.32 -29.52
CA SER A 145 -3.02 19.66 -29.55
C SER A 145 -3.03 20.05 -31.02
N PRO A 146 -3.75 21.13 -31.41
CA PRO A 146 -3.73 21.56 -32.77
C PRO A 146 -2.27 21.86 -33.07
N GLN A 147 -1.62 20.96 -33.82
CA GLN A 147 -0.47 21.31 -34.62
C GLN A 147 -0.83 22.67 -35.14
N ASN A 148 -0.01 23.65 -34.78
CA ASN A 148 -0.15 25.04 -35.14
C ASN A 148 -0.03 25.08 -36.67
N ASN A 149 -1.07 24.61 -37.34
CA ASN A 149 -1.50 24.94 -38.68
C ASN A 149 -1.89 26.40 -38.53
N LYS A 150 -0.85 27.23 -38.36
CA LYS A 150 -0.72 28.44 -39.12
C LYS A 150 -0.97 28.01 -40.55
N THR A 151 -2.24 27.90 -40.92
CA THR A 151 -2.71 28.11 -42.27
C THR A 151 -1.91 29.31 -42.70
N ARG A 152 -0.88 29.08 -43.52
CA ARG A 152 -0.18 30.14 -44.21
C ARG A 152 -1.29 30.77 -45.02
N LYS A 153 -1.92 31.82 -44.45
CA LYS A 153 -3.00 32.53 -45.11
C LYS A 153 -2.43 32.83 -46.50
N PRO A 154 -3.15 32.51 -47.59
CA PRO A 154 -2.69 32.90 -48.91
C PRO A 154 -2.42 34.39 -48.84
N ASP A 155 -1.14 34.79 -48.94
CA ASP A 155 -0.75 36.20 -48.88
C ASP A 155 -1.65 36.94 -49.86
N THR A 156 -2.47 37.82 -49.30
CA THR A 156 -3.55 38.47 -50.01
C THR A 156 -2.94 39.13 -51.25
N CYS A 157 -3.32 38.66 -52.44
CA CYS A 157 -2.91 39.31 -53.67
C CYS A 157 -3.46 40.74 -53.66
N ASN A 158 -2.59 41.75 -53.58
CA ASN A 158 -2.96 43.18 -53.69
C ASN A 158 -3.52 43.56 -55.08
N CYS A 159 -3.88 42.58 -55.90
CA CYS A 159 -4.57 42.74 -57.17
C CYS A 159 -6.09 43.00 -57.03
N GLY A 160 -6.63 42.96 -55.81
CA GLY A 160 -8.04 43.27 -55.51
C GLY A 160 -9.02 42.12 -55.74
N GLN A 161 -8.54 40.90 -55.99
CA GLN A 161 -9.38 39.73 -56.22
C GLN A 161 -9.01 38.58 -55.31
N LYS A 162 -10.03 37.96 -54.70
CA LYS A 162 -9.89 36.87 -53.73
C LYS A 162 -9.76 35.53 -54.45
N GLY A 163 -9.14 34.54 -53.79
CA GLY A 163 -9.15 33.14 -54.24
C GLY A 163 -7.92 32.64 -55.02
N ARG A 164 -6.80 33.36 -55.01
CA ARG A 164 -5.54 32.90 -55.64
C ARG A 164 -4.30 33.31 -54.84
N TRP A 165 -3.20 32.57 -54.97
CA TRP A 165 -1.92 32.95 -54.38
C TRP A 165 -1.26 34.08 -55.18
N ALA A 166 -0.45 34.91 -54.51
CA ALA A 166 0.25 36.04 -55.12
C ALA A 166 1.19 35.63 -56.27
N LYS A 167 1.74 34.41 -56.24
CA LYS A 167 2.58 33.84 -57.31
C LYS A 167 1.80 33.50 -58.59
N ASP A 168 0.49 33.29 -58.50
CA ASP A 168 -0.39 32.91 -59.60
C ASP A 168 -1.17 34.12 -60.15
N CYS A 169 -0.76 35.34 -59.79
CA CYS A 169 -1.39 36.57 -60.26
C CYS A 169 -0.86 36.96 -61.65
N SER A 170 -1.76 37.02 -62.64
CA SER A 170 -1.44 37.40 -64.03
C SER A 170 -1.08 38.88 -64.23
N LYS A 171 -1.20 39.74 -63.20
CA LYS A 171 -0.76 41.14 -63.30
C LYS A 171 0.76 41.23 -63.11
N PRO A 172 1.50 41.91 -64.02
CA PRO A 172 2.93 42.09 -63.87
C PRO A 172 3.25 42.83 -62.58
N LYS A 173 4.26 42.35 -61.84
CA LYS A 173 4.74 43.01 -60.62
C LYS A 173 5.26 44.41 -61.02
N ARG A 174 4.62 45.47 -60.52
CA ARG A 174 5.20 46.82 -60.59
C ARG A 174 6.42 46.83 -59.68
N GLY A 175 7.61 46.82 -60.27
CA GLY A 175 8.84 47.15 -59.55
C GLY A 175 8.85 48.65 -59.27
N THR A 176 9.08 49.02 -58.02
CA THR A 176 9.49 50.36 -57.64
C THR A 176 10.61 50.23 -56.61
N PHE A 177 11.65 51.04 -56.84
CA PHE A 177 12.80 51.28 -55.97
C PHE A 177 12.41 51.62 -54.53
#